data_AF-A0A0K8UTX9-F1
#
_entry.id   AF-A0A0K8UTX9-F1
#
_cell.length_a   1.000
_cell.length_b   1.000
_cell.length_c   1.000
_cell.angle_alpha   90.00
_cell.angle_beta   90.00
_cell.angle_gamma   90.00
#
_symmetry.space_group_name_H-M   'P 1'
#
loop_
_entity.id
_entity.type
_entity.pdbx_description
1 polymer ?
#
loop_
_entity_poly.entity_id
_entity_poly.type
_entity_poly.pdbx_seq_one_letter_code
_entity_poly.pdbx_strand_id
1 'polypeptide(L)'
;MSVRNDFTRIFVQFVEECQASGLEIDQNFAYFYVHLLARDARLGLRHEAANNCKLLQLKQNAIQLYKNKTDPTMCNLHMTYCFRNFREFNINHLKEIYEESFQTKLQTLIAGILQYPETSNDKQLDEMLYKIQVFIIASYNIGDPKNHVLLKQTRQSLKSVLSHGDLQNFVLKKRYHRLEYLQRLTATVCGILIYNNCDPNGERENMRDSHAA
;
A
#
# COMPACT_ATOMS: atom_id res chain seq x y z
N MET A 1 -50.24 -12.55 4.87
CA MET A 1 -48.86 -12.85 5.31
C MET A 1 -47.97 -11.73 4.80
N SER A 2 -47.20 -11.09 5.68
CA SER A 2 -46.40 -9.90 5.33
C SER A 2 -45.09 -10.33 4.69
N VAL A 3 -44.80 -9.77 3.52
CA VAL A 3 -43.59 -9.97 2.71
C VAL A 3 -42.29 -9.91 3.54
N ARG A 4 -42.27 -9.12 4.63
CA ARG A 4 -41.13 -9.01 5.56
C ARG A 4 -40.78 -10.33 6.28
N ASN A 5 -41.78 -11.16 6.58
CA ASN A 5 -41.57 -12.45 7.27
C ASN A 5 -41.01 -13.51 6.32
N ASP A 6 -41.34 -13.43 5.02
CA ASP A 6 -40.84 -14.36 4.01
C ASP A 6 -39.34 -14.13 3.73
N PHE A 7 -38.87 -12.89 3.78
CA PHE A 7 -37.44 -12.56 3.62
C PHE A 7 -36.56 -13.13 4.73
N THR A 8 -36.93 -12.91 5.99
CA THR A 8 -36.17 -13.44 7.13
C THR A 8 -36.10 -14.97 7.07
N ARG A 9 -37.20 -15.61 6.66
CA ARG A 9 -37.25 -17.06 6.47
C ARG A 9 -36.32 -17.54 5.36
N ILE A 10 -36.25 -16.86 4.23
CA ILE A 10 -35.33 -17.20 3.13
C ILE A 10 -33.87 -16.99 3.56
N PHE A 11 -33.57 -15.90 4.26
CA PHE A 11 -32.22 -15.61 4.75
C PHE A 11 -31.70 -16.70 5.69
N VAL A 12 -32.49 -17.07 6.71
CA VAL A 12 -32.11 -18.13 7.67
C VAL A 12 -31.88 -19.45 6.95
N GLN A 13 -32.82 -19.84 6.07
CA GLN A 13 -32.70 -21.08 5.31
C GLN A 13 -31.50 -21.10 4.36
N PHE A 14 -31.16 -19.97 3.75
CA PHE A 14 -30.00 -19.85 2.88
C PHE A 14 -28.69 -19.99 3.66
N VAL A 15 -28.57 -19.35 4.83
CA VAL A 15 -27.38 -19.46 5.68
C VAL A 15 -27.20 -20.88 6.20
N GLU A 16 -28.27 -21.51 6.68
CA GLU A 16 -28.25 -22.91 7.15
C GLU A 16 -27.80 -23.88 6.06
N GLU A 17 -28.28 -23.71 4.82
CA GLU A 17 -27.96 -24.60 3.71
C GLU A 17 -26.55 -24.37 3.13
N CYS A 18 -26.05 -23.13 3.18
CA CYS A 18 -24.65 -22.81 2.90
C CYS A 18 -23.72 -23.47 3.93
N GLN A 19 -24.05 -23.39 5.23
CA GLN A 19 -23.29 -24.06 6.28
C GLN A 19 -23.32 -25.58 6.15
N ALA A 20 -24.49 -26.17 5.90
CA ALA A 20 -24.63 -27.61 5.67
C ALA A 20 -23.89 -28.09 4.40
N SER A 21 -23.72 -27.22 3.41
CA SER A 21 -22.92 -27.48 2.20
C SER A 21 -21.41 -27.21 2.38
N GLY A 22 -20.96 -26.81 3.58
CA GLY A 22 -19.55 -26.48 3.85
C GLY A 22 -19.06 -25.19 3.19
N LEU A 23 -19.97 -24.27 2.83
CA LEU A 23 -19.63 -22.98 2.24
C LEU A 23 -19.45 -21.93 3.33
N GLU A 24 -18.28 -21.31 3.39
CA GLU A 24 -18.04 -20.13 4.23
C GLU A 24 -18.80 -18.93 3.67
N ILE A 25 -19.65 -18.32 4.51
CA ILE A 25 -20.47 -17.18 4.12
C ILE A 25 -20.48 -16.08 5.19
N ASP A 26 -20.16 -14.86 4.78
CA ASP A 26 -20.37 -13.66 5.60
C ASP A 26 -21.88 -13.38 5.72
N GLN A 27 -22.40 -13.31 6.95
CA GLN A 27 -23.82 -13.08 7.20
C GLN A 27 -24.31 -11.73 6.66
N ASN A 28 -23.45 -10.70 6.70
CA ASN A 28 -23.79 -9.39 6.16
C ASN A 28 -23.86 -9.41 4.63
N PHE A 29 -22.96 -10.16 3.98
CA PHE A 29 -23.03 -10.42 2.55
C PHE A 29 -24.27 -11.25 2.18
N ALA A 30 -24.55 -12.32 2.93
CA ALA A 30 -25.74 -13.16 2.72
C ALA A 30 -27.03 -12.35 2.79
N TYR A 31 -27.12 -11.43 3.76
CA TYR A 31 -28.26 -10.54 3.91
C TYR A 31 -28.41 -9.63 2.68
N PHE A 32 -27.32 -8.98 2.27
CA PHE A 32 -27.27 -8.14 1.06
C PHE A 32 -27.67 -8.92 -0.21
N TYR A 33 -27.11 -10.11 -0.38
CA TYR A 33 -27.30 -10.98 -1.54
C TYR A 33 -28.74 -11.48 -1.66
N VAL A 34 -29.32 -12.03 -0.58
CA VAL A 34 -30.71 -12.51 -0.57
C VAL A 34 -31.68 -11.34 -0.80
N HIS A 35 -31.39 -10.15 -0.25
CA HIS A 35 -32.21 -8.97 -0.49
C HIS A 35 -32.20 -8.51 -1.96
N LEU A 36 -31.07 -8.66 -2.64
CA LEU A 36 -30.93 -8.28 -4.04
C LEU A 36 -31.61 -9.31 -4.94
N LEU A 37 -31.38 -10.61 -4.71
CA LEU A 37 -32.00 -11.69 -5.49
C LEU A 37 -33.52 -11.69 -5.41
N ALA A 38 -34.08 -11.46 -4.22
CA ALA A 38 -35.52 -11.45 -4.07
C ALA A 38 -36.18 -10.22 -4.71
N ARG A 39 -35.42 -9.22 -5.15
CA ARG A 39 -35.88 -8.08 -5.98
C ARG A 39 -35.52 -8.24 -7.46
N ASP A 40 -34.87 -9.33 -7.84
CA ASP A 40 -34.49 -9.59 -9.22
C ASP A 40 -35.74 -9.76 -10.10
N ALA A 41 -35.77 -9.08 -11.25
CA ALA A 41 -36.94 -9.08 -12.13
C ALA A 41 -37.20 -10.45 -12.82
N ARG A 42 -36.17 -11.30 -12.91
CA ARG A 42 -36.17 -12.60 -13.58
C ARG A 42 -36.36 -13.74 -12.59
N LEU A 43 -35.66 -13.70 -11.46
CA LEU A 43 -35.58 -14.80 -10.49
C LEU A 43 -36.15 -14.47 -9.10
N GLY A 44 -36.57 -13.21 -8.88
CA GLY A 44 -37.01 -12.71 -7.58
C GLY A 44 -38.51 -12.89 -7.29
N LEU A 45 -38.94 -12.32 -6.17
CA LEU A 45 -40.32 -12.33 -5.71
C LEU A 45 -41.06 -11.13 -6.31
N ARG A 46 -41.97 -11.38 -7.26
CA ARG A 46 -42.92 -10.36 -7.72
C ARG A 46 -43.87 -9.97 -6.58
N HIS A 47 -44.52 -8.80 -6.66
CA HIS A 47 -45.45 -8.26 -5.64
C HIS A 47 -46.68 -9.15 -5.31
N GLU A 48 -46.81 -10.31 -5.93
CA GLU A 48 -47.84 -11.30 -5.64
C GLU A 48 -47.41 -12.20 -4.48
N ALA A 49 -48.37 -12.72 -3.70
CA ALA A 49 -48.09 -13.62 -2.59
C ALA A 49 -47.15 -14.76 -3.03
N ALA A 50 -46.00 -14.87 -2.37
CA ALA A 50 -45.00 -15.87 -2.71
C ALA A 50 -45.52 -17.26 -2.32
N ASN A 51 -45.88 -18.08 -3.32
CA ASN A 51 -46.19 -19.49 -3.09
C ASN A 51 -44.94 -20.21 -2.57
N ASN A 52 -45.12 -21.18 -1.67
CA ASN A 52 -44.01 -21.98 -1.09
C ASN A 52 -43.08 -22.59 -2.16
N CYS A 53 -43.59 -22.95 -3.33
CA CYS A 53 -42.79 -23.46 -4.44
C CYS A 53 -41.83 -22.40 -5.03
N LYS A 54 -42.27 -21.14 -5.15
CA LYS A 54 -41.41 -20.04 -5.65
C LYS A 54 -40.30 -19.71 -4.66
N LEU A 55 -40.61 -19.76 -3.35
CA LEU A 55 -39.61 -19.58 -2.29
C LEU A 55 -38.52 -20.66 -2.34
N LEU A 56 -38.92 -21.92 -2.56
CA LEU A 56 -37.97 -23.03 -2.71
C LEU A 56 -37.10 -22.89 -3.98
N GLN A 57 -37.69 -22.49 -5.10
CA GLN A 57 -36.95 -22.26 -6.35
C GLN A 57 -35.93 -21.12 -6.21
N LEU A 58 -36.34 -20.00 -5.59
CA LEU A 58 -35.45 -18.87 -5.33
C LEU A 58 -34.25 -19.29 -4.47
N LYS A 59 -34.50 -20.09 -3.43
CA LYS A 59 -33.44 -20.63 -2.57
C LYS A 59 -32.45 -21.50 -3.36
N GLN A 60 -32.96 -22.45 -4.15
CA GLN A 60 -32.12 -23.34 -4.96
C GLN A 60 -31.25 -22.54 -5.94
N ASN A 61 -31.84 -21.56 -6.63
CA ASN A 61 -31.12 -20.70 -7.55
C ASN A 61 -30.06 -19.86 -6.83
N ALA A 62 -30.38 -19.29 -5.66
CA ALA A 62 -29.44 -18.51 -4.85
C ALA A 62 -28.20 -19.31 -4.47
N ILE A 63 -28.38 -20.58 -4.07
CA ILE A 63 -27.28 -21.47 -3.68
C ILE A 63 -26.46 -21.92 -4.88
N GLN A 64 -27.11 -22.25 -6.00
CA GLN A 64 -26.40 -22.64 -7.23
C GLN A 64 -25.53 -21.51 -7.76
N LEU A 65 -26.06 -20.28 -7.78
CA LEU A 65 -25.29 -19.10 -8.14
C LEU A 65 -24.13 -18.88 -7.15
N TYR A 66 -24.40 -18.95 -5.84
CA TYR A 66 -23.37 -18.75 -4.81
C TYR A 66 -22.25 -19.80 -4.84
N LYS A 67 -22.56 -21.07 -5.18
CA LYS A 67 -21.57 -22.14 -5.36
C LYS A 67 -20.63 -21.87 -6.53
N ASN A 68 -21.10 -21.20 -7.58
CA ASN A 68 -20.29 -20.89 -8.75
C ASN A 68 -19.47 -19.60 -8.54
N LYS A 69 -18.32 -19.73 -7.89
CA LYS A 69 -17.37 -18.62 -7.65
C LYS A 69 -16.76 -18.02 -8.92
N THR A 70 -16.91 -18.68 -10.08
CA THR A 70 -16.43 -18.19 -11.38
C THR A 70 -17.49 -17.44 -12.17
N ASP A 71 -18.73 -17.39 -11.66
CA ASP A 71 -19.80 -16.66 -12.32
C ASP A 71 -19.55 -15.14 -12.24
N PRO A 72 -19.52 -14.42 -13.38
CA PRO A 72 -19.29 -12.98 -13.40
C PRO A 72 -20.29 -12.18 -12.56
N THR A 73 -21.53 -12.65 -12.43
CA THR A 73 -22.57 -12.00 -11.62
C THR A 73 -22.22 -12.05 -10.15
N MET A 74 -21.75 -13.20 -9.66
CA MET A 74 -21.34 -13.36 -8.27
C MET A 74 -20.06 -12.58 -7.95
N CYS A 75 -19.08 -12.57 -8.85
CA CYS A 75 -17.89 -11.74 -8.69
C CYS A 75 -18.26 -10.25 -8.60
N ASN A 76 -19.15 -9.78 -9.49
CA ASN A 76 -19.61 -8.39 -9.49
C ASN A 76 -20.40 -8.04 -8.23
N LEU A 77 -21.25 -8.95 -7.73
CA LEU A 77 -22.01 -8.75 -6.49
C LEU A 77 -21.09 -8.66 -5.28
N HIS A 78 -20.09 -9.54 -5.20
CA HIS A 78 -19.11 -9.51 -4.12
C HIS A 78 -18.28 -8.22 -4.18
N MET A 79 -17.79 -7.83 -5.37
CA MET A 79 -17.09 -6.56 -5.54
C MET A 79 -17.96 -5.37 -5.11
N THR A 80 -19.22 -5.32 -5.55
CA THR A 80 -20.16 -4.23 -5.20
C THR A 80 -20.40 -4.17 -3.70
N TYR A 81 -20.59 -5.32 -3.04
CA TYR A 81 -20.75 -5.39 -1.59
C TYR A 81 -19.49 -4.90 -0.87
N CYS A 82 -18.32 -5.37 -1.28
CA CYS A 82 -17.05 -4.88 -0.78
C CYS A 82 -16.99 -3.36 -0.95
N PHE A 83 -17.11 -2.83 -2.17
CA PHE A 83 -17.03 -1.39 -2.42
C PHE A 83 -18.05 -0.58 -1.63
N ARG A 84 -19.27 -1.09 -1.43
CA ARG A 84 -20.31 -0.40 -0.65
C ARG A 84 -19.99 -0.35 0.84
N ASN A 85 -19.38 -1.41 1.37
CA ASN A 85 -19.00 -1.51 2.78
C ASN A 85 -17.61 -0.92 3.06
N PHE A 86 -16.76 -0.80 2.03
CA PHE A 86 -15.56 0.03 2.00
C PHE A 86 -15.95 1.52 1.93
N ARG A 87 -16.73 2.00 2.90
CA ARG A 87 -17.09 3.42 3.02
C ARG A 87 -15.97 4.29 3.56
N GLU A 88 -14.88 3.70 4.05
CA GLU A 88 -13.74 4.42 4.61
C GLU A 88 -12.44 3.71 4.25
N PHE A 89 -12.08 3.64 2.97
CA PHE A 89 -10.66 3.54 2.65
C PHE A 89 -10.05 4.90 3.02
N ASN A 90 -9.72 5.08 4.29
CA ASN A 90 -9.12 6.30 4.77
C ASN A 90 -7.70 6.35 4.22
N ILE A 91 -7.55 6.94 3.03
CA ILE A 91 -6.27 7.13 2.36
C ILE A 91 -5.27 7.79 3.31
N ASN A 92 -5.75 8.66 4.22
CA ASN A 92 -4.90 9.28 5.23
C ASN A 92 -4.37 8.25 6.24
N HIS A 93 -5.21 7.33 6.73
CA HIS A 93 -4.75 6.25 7.60
C HIS A 93 -3.74 5.33 6.91
N LEU A 94 -3.96 5.02 5.62
CA LEU A 94 -2.97 4.24 4.85
C LEU A 94 -1.66 5.02 4.69
N LYS A 95 -1.76 6.32 4.38
CA LYS A 95 -0.60 7.22 4.27
C LYS A 95 0.17 7.28 5.60
N GLU A 96 -0.51 7.40 6.73
CA GLU A 96 0.07 7.38 8.07
C GLU A 96 0.85 6.08 8.33
N ILE A 97 0.27 4.91 8.04
CA ILE A 97 0.96 3.62 8.18
C ILE A 97 2.24 3.57 7.32
N TYR A 98 2.15 4.02 6.06
CA TYR A 98 3.31 4.03 5.18
C TYR A 98 4.38 5.02 5.65
N GLU A 99 3.99 6.22 6.08
CA GLU A 99 4.90 7.24 6.60
C GLU A 99 5.59 6.75 7.87
N GLU A 100 4.88 6.12 8.80
CA GLU A 100 5.46 5.55 10.02
C GLU A 100 6.46 4.43 9.71
N SER A 101 6.08 3.51 8.82
CA SER A 101 6.99 2.44 8.37
C SER A 101 8.23 3.00 7.68
N PHE A 102 8.05 4.03 6.86
CA PHE A 102 9.14 4.71 6.17
C PHE A 102 10.08 5.41 7.14
N GLN A 103 9.56 6.19 8.10
CA GLN A 103 10.34 6.86 9.12
C GLN A 103 11.11 5.85 9.98
N THR A 104 10.50 4.73 10.37
CA THR A 104 11.17 3.67 11.13
C THR A 104 12.38 3.09 10.37
N LYS A 105 12.20 2.80 9.08
CA LYS A 105 13.29 2.32 8.20
C LYS A 105 14.38 3.37 8.04
N LEU A 106 14.00 4.64 7.88
CA LEU A 106 14.93 5.76 7.77
C LEU A 106 15.75 5.92 9.05
N GLN A 107 15.13 5.83 10.23
CA GLN A 107 15.82 5.88 11.52
C GLN A 107 16.81 4.71 11.70
N THR A 108 16.45 3.52 11.21
CA THR A 108 17.36 2.36 11.21
C THR A 108 18.58 2.62 10.33
N LEU A 109 18.38 3.22 9.16
CA LEU A 109 19.47 3.61 8.26
C LEU A 109 20.37 4.69 8.89
N ILE A 110 19.78 5.73 9.51
CA ILE A 110 20.52 6.76 10.25
C ILE A 110 21.35 6.12 11.37
N ALA A 111 20.76 5.25 12.18
CA ALA A 111 21.46 4.57 13.25
C ALA A 111 22.66 3.75 12.71
N GLY A 112 22.48 3.08 11.57
CA GLY A 112 23.54 2.35 10.88
C GLY A 112 24.68 3.23 10.37
N ILE A 113 24.40 4.45 9.89
CA ILE A 113 25.43 5.43 9.48
C ILE A 113 26.16 6.00 10.69
N LEU A 114 25.46 6.21 11.81
CA LEU A 114 26.04 6.79 13.02
C LEU A 114 26.85 5.80 13.87
N GLN A 115 26.74 4.49 13.63
CA GLN A 115 27.38 3.44 14.43
C GLN A 115 28.87 3.25 14.11
N TYR A 116 29.37 3.77 12.98
CA TYR A 116 30.76 3.58 12.59
C TYR A 116 31.74 4.15 13.64
N PRO A 117 32.73 3.35 14.09
CA PRO A 117 33.70 3.76 15.12
C PRO A 117 34.83 4.61 14.52
N GLU A 118 35.48 5.42 15.35
CA GLU A 118 36.61 6.29 14.95
C GLU A 118 37.77 5.54 14.30
N THR A 119 37.92 4.25 14.61
CA THR A 119 38.92 3.33 14.06
C THR A 119 38.48 2.67 12.75
N SER A 120 37.52 3.25 12.03
CA SER A 120 37.01 2.69 10.77
C SER A 120 38.10 2.64 9.69
N ASN A 121 38.22 1.50 9.02
CA ASN A 121 39.11 1.31 7.87
C ASN A 121 38.47 1.86 6.58
N ASP A 122 39.26 2.08 5.53
CA ASP A 122 38.78 2.60 4.23
C ASP A 122 37.58 1.84 3.66
N LYS A 123 37.58 0.50 3.78
CA LYS A 123 36.44 -0.34 3.33
C LYS A 123 35.15 -0.04 4.09
N GLN A 124 35.25 0.24 5.39
CA GLN A 124 34.10 0.59 6.22
C GLN A 124 33.59 2.00 5.92
N LEU A 125 34.50 2.93 5.59
CA LEU A 125 34.14 4.27 5.13
C LEU A 125 33.45 4.25 3.78
N ASP A 126 33.87 3.38 2.85
CA ASP A 126 33.19 3.16 1.57
C ASP A 126 31.77 2.59 1.77
N GLU A 127 31.60 1.64 2.69
CA GLU A 127 30.27 1.11 3.03
C GLU A 127 29.39 2.19 3.67
N MET A 128 29.95 3.02 4.56
CA MET A 128 29.27 4.16 5.14
C MET A 128 28.85 5.16 4.06
N LEU A 129 29.72 5.46 3.10
CA LEU A 129 29.43 6.35 1.98
C LEU A 129 28.30 5.80 1.10
N TYR A 130 28.22 4.48 0.91
CA TYR A 130 27.08 3.85 0.23
C TYR A 130 25.77 4.01 1.02
N LYS A 131 25.79 3.80 2.34
CA LYS A 131 24.62 4.03 3.20
C LYS A 131 24.16 5.50 3.16
N ILE A 132 25.10 6.45 3.12
CA ILE A 132 24.82 7.88 2.96
C ILE A 132 24.16 8.16 1.59
N GLN A 133 24.62 7.54 0.50
CA GLN A 133 23.95 7.68 -0.81
C GLN A 133 22.49 7.23 -0.77
N VAL A 134 22.24 6.04 -0.19
CA VAL A 134 20.88 5.51 -0.04
C VAL A 134 20.03 6.43 0.84
N PHE A 135 20.60 6.96 1.92
CA PHE A 135 19.91 7.91 2.80
C PHE A 135 19.50 9.18 2.06
N ILE A 136 20.36 9.72 1.20
CA ILE A 136 20.09 10.94 0.42
C ILE A 136 18.93 10.72 -0.54
N ILE A 137 18.97 9.62 -1.31
CA ILE A 137 17.91 9.28 -2.27
C ILE A 137 16.57 9.07 -1.55
N ALA A 138 16.58 8.37 -0.42
CA ALA A 138 15.37 8.07 0.34
C ALA A 138 14.78 9.31 1.01
N SER A 139 15.60 10.15 1.67
CA SER A 139 15.13 11.25 2.53
C SER A 139 14.26 12.27 1.80
N TYR A 140 14.55 12.53 0.52
CA TYR A 140 13.81 13.48 -0.31
C TYR A 140 12.98 12.82 -1.41
N ASN A 141 12.78 11.49 -1.34
CA ASN A 141 12.03 10.72 -2.34
C ASN A 141 12.47 10.99 -3.80
N ILE A 142 13.76 11.21 -4.02
CA ILE A 142 14.30 11.61 -5.34
C ILE A 142 14.03 10.54 -6.40
N GLY A 143 14.10 9.27 -6.00
CA GLY A 143 13.89 8.13 -6.89
C GLY A 143 14.06 6.81 -6.16
N ASP A 144 14.22 5.72 -6.92
CA ASP A 144 14.48 4.40 -6.35
C ASP A 144 15.98 4.24 -6.00
N PRO A 145 16.35 3.99 -4.73
CA PRO A 145 17.73 3.72 -4.34
C PRO A 145 18.33 2.45 -4.97
N LYS A 146 17.53 1.62 -5.64
CA LYS A 146 18.03 0.49 -6.46
C LYS A 146 18.54 0.90 -7.84
N ASN A 147 18.21 2.10 -8.31
CA ASN A 147 18.65 2.58 -9.61
C ASN A 147 20.16 2.89 -9.57
N HIS A 148 20.96 2.09 -10.29
CA HIS A 148 22.41 2.24 -10.36
C HIS A 148 22.86 3.58 -10.96
N VAL A 149 22.06 4.16 -11.87
CA VAL A 149 22.36 5.46 -12.48
C VAL A 149 22.22 6.56 -11.44
N LEU A 150 21.11 6.57 -10.70
CA LEU A 150 20.86 7.54 -9.63
C LEU A 150 21.89 7.44 -8.51
N LEU A 151 22.29 6.22 -8.12
CA LEU A 151 23.38 6.01 -7.15
C LEU A 151 24.72 6.58 -7.66
N LYS A 152 25.05 6.38 -8.93
CA LYS A 152 26.28 6.91 -9.54
C LYS A 152 26.27 8.44 -9.55
N GLN A 153 25.17 9.06 -9.96
CA GLN A 153 25.00 10.51 -9.91
C GLN A 153 25.09 11.05 -8.49
N THR A 154 24.42 10.40 -7.53
CA THR A 154 24.47 10.77 -6.10
C THR A 154 25.89 10.69 -5.56
N ARG A 155 26.64 9.65 -5.92
CA ARG A 155 28.06 9.51 -5.56
C ARG A 155 28.92 10.62 -6.16
N GLN A 156 28.67 11.01 -7.41
CA GLN A 156 29.38 12.11 -8.06
C GLN A 156 29.10 13.45 -7.36
N SER A 157 27.83 13.73 -7.06
CA SER A 157 27.43 14.93 -6.30
C SER A 157 28.04 14.92 -4.90
N LEU A 158 28.04 13.79 -4.20
CA LEU A 158 28.72 13.65 -2.90
C LEU A 158 30.21 13.95 -2.98
N LYS A 159 30.92 13.41 -3.99
CA LYS A 159 32.35 13.66 -4.19
C LYS A 159 32.67 15.12 -4.55
N SER A 160 31.70 15.87 -5.05
CA SER A 160 31.87 17.31 -5.30
C SER A 160 31.81 18.15 -4.01
N VAL A 161 31.17 17.63 -2.96
CA VAL A 161 30.97 18.30 -1.67
C VAL A 161 31.91 17.76 -0.59
N LEU A 162 32.26 16.47 -0.66
CA LEU A 162 33.11 15.78 0.31
C LEU A 162 34.47 15.42 -0.29
N SER A 163 35.53 15.78 0.43
CA SER A 163 36.87 15.25 0.21
C SER A 163 37.07 13.92 0.93
N HIS A 164 38.10 13.17 0.56
CA HIS A 164 38.43 11.87 1.17
C HIS A 164 38.70 11.98 2.70
N GLY A 165 39.23 13.11 3.17
CA GLY A 165 39.45 13.35 4.60
C GLY A 165 38.18 13.66 5.39
N ASP A 166 37.12 14.11 4.73
CA ASP A 166 35.89 14.53 5.40
C ASP A 166 35.09 13.36 5.97
N LEU A 167 35.19 12.18 5.34
CA LEU A 167 34.61 10.94 5.88
C LEU A 167 35.31 10.53 7.18
N GLN A 168 36.64 10.63 7.24
CA GLN A 168 37.37 10.36 8.48
C GLN A 168 36.97 11.36 9.57
N ASN A 169 36.93 12.65 9.23
CA ASN A 169 36.53 13.72 10.14
C ASN A 169 35.08 13.59 10.60
N PHE A 170 34.19 13.04 9.77
CA PHE A 170 32.81 12.76 10.12
C PHE A 170 32.74 11.75 11.28
N VAL A 171 33.51 10.67 11.20
CA VAL A 171 33.51 9.63 12.24
C VAL A 171 34.20 10.11 13.53
N LEU A 172 35.04 11.13 13.49
CA LEU A 172 35.61 11.73 14.72
C LEU A 172 34.63 12.65 15.47
N LYS A 173 33.51 13.05 14.86
CA LYS A 173 32.53 13.95 15.52
C LYS A 173 31.67 13.20 16.53
N LYS A 174 31.13 13.90 17.53
CA LYS A 174 30.09 13.36 18.42
C LYS A 174 28.82 13.02 17.63
N ARG A 175 28.07 12.01 18.08
CA ARG A 175 26.87 11.48 17.41
C ARG A 175 25.85 12.53 17.01
N TYR A 176 25.59 13.52 17.86
CA TYR A 176 24.67 14.63 17.56
C TYR A 176 25.13 15.47 16.37
N HIS A 177 26.41 15.87 16.34
CA HIS A 177 26.97 16.64 15.23
C HIS A 177 27.05 15.83 13.93
N ARG A 178 27.21 14.50 14.00
CA ARG A 178 27.14 13.64 12.82
C ARG A 178 25.76 13.66 12.19
N LEU A 179 24.69 13.59 12.98
CA LEU A 179 23.32 13.64 12.47
C LEU A 179 23.03 14.99 11.79
N GLU A 180 23.38 16.09 12.45
CA GLU A 180 23.20 17.44 11.90
C GLU A 180 23.99 17.62 10.59
N TYR A 181 25.24 17.17 10.57
CA TYR A 181 26.07 17.20 9.37
C TYR A 181 25.46 16.37 8.23
N LEU A 182 24.97 15.16 8.54
CA LEU A 182 24.32 14.28 7.57
C LEU A 182 23.08 14.95 6.96
N GLN A 183 22.23 15.60 7.76
CA GLN A 183 21.06 16.32 7.28
C GLN A 183 21.43 17.49 6.37
N ARG A 184 22.42 18.29 6.76
CA ARG A 184 22.92 19.41 5.94
C ARG A 184 23.51 18.95 4.62
N LEU A 185 24.37 17.93 4.67
CA LEU A 185 24.96 17.30 3.49
C LEU A 185 23.88 16.79 2.53
N THR A 186 22.85 16.15 3.09
CA THR A 186 21.72 15.62 2.32
C THR A 186 20.99 16.73 1.59
N ALA A 187 20.64 17.83 2.27
CA ALA A 187 20.00 18.98 1.63
C ALA A 187 20.84 19.56 0.47
N THR A 188 22.16 19.71 0.67
CA THR A 188 23.07 20.23 -0.37
C THR A 188 23.15 19.29 -1.57
N VAL A 189 23.39 18.00 -1.36
CA VAL A 189 23.54 17.01 -2.44
C VAL A 189 22.22 16.82 -3.19
N CYS A 190 21.09 16.81 -2.50
CA CYS A 190 19.77 16.78 -3.13
C CYS A 190 19.54 17.99 -4.03
N GLY A 191 19.90 19.20 -3.58
CA GLY A 191 19.81 20.41 -4.40
C GLY A 191 20.63 20.30 -5.69
N ILE A 192 21.86 19.79 -5.60
CA ILE A 192 22.73 19.56 -6.77
C ILE A 192 22.10 18.52 -7.71
N LEU A 193 21.59 17.40 -7.17
CA LEU A 193 20.96 16.36 -7.97
C LEU A 193 19.75 16.89 -8.73
N ILE A 194 18.84 17.56 -8.04
CA ILE A 194 17.63 18.14 -8.65
C ILE A 194 18.03 19.14 -9.74
N TYR A 195 18.97 20.05 -9.46
CA TYR A 195 19.45 21.02 -10.44
C TYR A 195 20.00 20.35 -11.71
N ASN A 196 20.89 19.37 -11.55
CA ASN A 196 21.53 18.68 -12.68
C ASN A 196 20.54 17.88 -13.54
N ASN A 197 19.47 17.37 -12.95
CA ASN A 197 18.47 16.58 -13.67
C ASN A 197 17.31 17.43 -14.22
N CYS A 198 17.12 18.66 -13.72
CA CYS A 198 16.18 19.63 -14.28
C CYS A 198 16.71 20.35 -15.54
N ASP A 199 18.01 20.30 -15.81
CA ASP A 199 18.63 20.84 -17.03
C ASP A 199 18.04 20.18 -18.30
N PRO A 200 17.89 20.88 -19.44
CA PRO A 200 17.45 20.28 -20.71
C PRO A 200 18.28 19.06 -21.18
N ASN A 201 19.52 18.90 -20.71
CA ASN A 201 20.34 17.70 -20.96
C ASN A 201 20.27 16.64 -19.83
N GLY A 202 19.44 16.85 -18.81
CA GLY A 202 19.34 15.98 -17.64
C GLY A 202 18.53 14.71 -17.90
N GLU A 203 18.94 13.60 -17.28
CA GLU A 203 18.26 12.30 -17.36
C GLU A 203 17.02 12.26 -16.45
N ARG A 204 15.99 13.03 -16.80
CA ARG A 204 14.74 13.17 -16.03
C ARG A 204 14.01 11.86 -15.75
N GLU A 205 14.18 10.86 -16.61
CA GLU A 205 13.51 9.54 -16.47
C GLU A 205 13.85 8.81 -15.16
N ASN A 206 14.95 9.16 -14.50
CA ASN A 206 15.42 8.51 -13.28
C ASN A 206 14.95 9.20 -11.99
N MET A 207 14.30 10.37 -12.09
CA MET A 207 13.72 11.09 -10.95
C MET A 207 12.22 10.94 -10.90
N ARG A 208 11.65 10.95 -9.69
CA ARG A 208 10.20 11.13 -9.55
C ARG A 208 9.84 12.55 -9.97
N ASP A 209 8.87 12.67 -10.87
CA ASP A 209 8.30 13.96 -11.24
C ASP A 209 7.89 14.71 -9.98
N SER A 210 8.52 15.86 -9.74
CA SER A 210 8.24 16.71 -8.58
C SER A 210 6.90 17.44 -8.70
N HIS A 211 6.14 17.18 -9.77
CA HIS A 211 4.80 17.71 -10.04
C HIS A 211 3.71 16.78 -9.50
N ALA A 212 3.72 16.55 -8.19
CA ALA A 212 2.57 15.99 -7.48
C ALA A 212 2.62 16.50 -6.03
N ALA A 213 2.46 17.81 -5.87
CA ALA A 213 2.04 18.43 -4.61
C ALA A 213 0.50 18.51 -4.60
#